data_AF-A0A9Q4ZSR3-F1
#
_entry.id   AF-A0A9Q4ZSR3-F1
#
_cell.length_a   1.000
_cell.length_b   1.000
_cell.length_c   1.000
_cell.angle_alpha   90.00
_cell.angle_beta   90.00
_cell.angle_gamma   90.00
#
_symmetry.space_group_name_H-M   'P 1'
#
loop_
_entity.id
_entity.type
_entity.pdbx_description
1 polymer ?
#
loop_
_entity_poly.entity_id
_entity_poly.type
_entity_poly.pdbx_seq_one_letter_code
_entity_poly.pdbx_strand_id
1 'polypeptide(L)'
;MESTHSDDQMFAALDEKIRAEAEAKMQAIRLVAVAHRTLTETREEFAAQDAKNVSALDSALAEARKAGFRESDLAQWKSADKERKSTRRTTRGRRSTAKSSPTTSREDSSSPTDQPSASAAS
;
A
#
# COMPACT_ATOMS: atom_id res chain seq x y z
N MET A 1 -43.86 19.27 -39.55
CA MET A 1 -43.67 18.44 -38.34
C MET A 1 -42.39 17.61 -38.52
N GLU A 2 -41.23 18.27 -38.63
CA GLU A 2 -39.96 17.59 -38.99
C GLU A 2 -38.86 17.70 -37.92
N SER A 3 -39.02 18.58 -36.92
CA SER A 3 -37.98 18.82 -35.91
C SER A 3 -37.80 17.65 -34.94
N THR A 4 -38.90 17.01 -34.50
CA THR A 4 -38.83 15.90 -33.53
C THR A 4 -38.08 14.68 -34.06
N HIS A 5 -38.16 14.41 -35.37
CA HIS A 5 -37.49 13.28 -36.00
C HIS A 5 -35.97 13.48 -36.15
N SER A 6 -35.49 14.73 -36.18
CA SER A 6 -34.05 15.04 -36.14
C SER A 6 -33.49 14.91 -34.72
N ASP A 7 -34.25 15.37 -33.72
CA ASP A 7 -33.85 15.27 -32.32
C ASP A 7 -33.74 13.80 -31.87
N ASP A 8 -34.73 12.96 -32.23
CA ASP A 8 -34.70 11.51 -31.92
C ASP A 8 -33.49 10.80 -32.54
N GLN A 9 -33.09 11.16 -33.76
CA GLN A 9 -31.90 10.61 -34.42
C GLN A 9 -30.60 11.08 -33.75
N MET A 10 -30.55 12.34 -33.29
CA MET A 10 -29.39 12.85 -32.57
C MET A 10 -29.22 12.14 -31.22
N PHE A 11 -30.30 11.93 -30.46
CA PHE A 11 -30.24 11.20 -29.19
C PHE A 11 -29.83 9.73 -29.40
N ALA A 12 -30.35 9.07 -30.43
CA ALA A 12 -29.95 7.70 -30.76
C ALA A 12 -28.44 7.58 -31.06
N ALA A 13 -27.88 8.54 -31.82
CA ALA A 13 -26.45 8.58 -32.11
C ALA A 13 -25.59 8.87 -30.86
N LEU A 14 -26.08 9.72 -29.95
CA LEU A 14 -25.42 9.99 -28.67
C LEU A 14 -25.44 8.76 -27.77
N ASP A 15 -26.56 8.05 -27.68
CA ASP A 15 -26.70 6.81 -26.89
C ASP A 15 -25.77 5.70 -27.41
N GLU A 16 -25.66 5.54 -28.73
CA GLU A 16 -24.74 4.59 -29.33
C GLU A 16 -23.27 4.95 -29.01
N LYS A 17 -22.92 6.23 -29.10
CA LYS A 17 -21.57 6.70 -28.74
C LYS A 17 -21.26 6.46 -27.26
N ILE A 18 -22.19 6.77 -26.37
CA ILE A 18 -22.04 6.54 -24.93
C ILE A 18 -21.84 5.05 -24.66
N ARG A 19 -22.63 4.18 -25.31
CA ARG A 19 -22.51 2.73 -25.16
C ARG A 19 -21.15 2.22 -25.65
N ALA A 20 -20.71 2.65 -26.83
CA ALA A 20 -19.42 2.25 -27.39
C ALA A 20 -18.25 2.70 -26.51
N GLU A 21 -18.31 3.93 -25.98
CA GLU A 21 -17.29 4.44 -25.07
C GLU A 21 -17.27 3.68 -23.73
N ALA A 22 -18.44 3.40 -23.17
CA ALA A 22 -18.56 2.60 -21.95
C ALA A 22 -18.00 1.19 -22.14
N GLU A 23 -18.28 0.55 -23.28
CA GLU A 23 -17.76 -0.77 -23.60
C GLU A 23 -16.22 -0.74 -23.72
N ALA A 24 -15.66 0.23 -24.45
CA ALA A 24 -14.22 0.39 -24.59
C ALA A 24 -13.53 0.60 -23.23
N LYS A 25 -14.12 1.44 -22.36
CA LYS A 25 -13.62 1.68 -21.00
C LYS A 25 -13.68 0.41 -20.15
N MET A 26 -14.76 -0.36 -20.24
CA MET A 26 -14.92 -1.62 -19.51
C MET A 26 -13.89 -2.66 -19.95
N GLN A 27 -13.62 -2.77 -21.26
CA GLN A 27 -12.59 -3.66 -21.79
C GLN A 27 -11.20 -3.24 -21.28
N ALA A 28 -10.87 -1.95 -21.33
CA ALA A 28 -9.59 -1.44 -20.84
C ALA A 28 -9.38 -1.71 -19.34
N ILE A 29 -10.39 -1.44 -18.50
CA ILE A 29 -10.29 -1.66 -17.05
C ILE A 29 -10.11 -3.15 -16.73
N ARG A 30 -10.77 -4.05 -17.46
CA ARG A 30 -10.58 -5.50 -17.28
C ARG A 30 -9.14 -5.91 -17.57
N LEU A 31 -8.54 -5.42 -18.64
CA LEU A 31 -7.15 -5.70 -18.99
C LEU A 31 -6.18 -5.19 -17.91
N VAL A 32 -6.39 -3.95 -17.45
CA VAL A 32 -5.58 -3.36 -16.37
C VAL A 32 -5.70 -4.18 -15.08
N ALA A 33 -6.92 -4.58 -14.70
CA ALA A 33 -7.15 -5.38 -13.51
C ALA A 33 -6.46 -6.74 -13.57
N VAL A 34 -6.52 -7.42 -14.72
CA VAL A 34 -5.82 -8.70 -14.94
C VAL A 34 -4.31 -8.49 -14.84
N ALA A 35 -3.75 -7.50 -15.53
CA ALA A 35 -2.32 -7.22 -15.49
C ALA A 35 -1.83 -6.91 -14.06
N HIS A 36 -2.58 -6.07 -13.32
CA HIS A 36 -2.26 -5.75 -11.94
C HIS A 36 -2.29 -6.99 -11.03
N ARG A 37 -3.31 -7.83 -11.19
CA ARG A 37 -3.44 -9.07 -10.44
C ARG A 37 -2.26 -10.00 -10.72
N THR A 38 -1.95 -10.25 -11.99
CA THR A 38 -0.81 -11.10 -12.38
C THR A 38 0.51 -10.57 -11.81
N LEU A 39 0.77 -9.26 -11.91
CA LEU A 39 1.98 -8.68 -11.33
C LEU A 39 2.06 -8.86 -9.81
N THR A 40 0.93 -8.78 -9.11
CA THR A 40 0.87 -8.98 -7.67
C THR A 40 1.14 -10.44 -7.32
N GLU A 41 0.46 -11.38 -7.98
CA GLU A 41 0.65 -12.82 -7.79
C GLU A 41 2.09 -13.24 -8.08
N THR A 42 2.69 -12.77 -9.19
CA THR A 42 4.11 -13.06 -9.51
C THR A 42 5.07 -12.49 -8.47
N ARG A 43 4.78 -11.31 -7.90
CA ARG A 43 5.62 -10.73 -6.83
C ARG A 43 5.52 -11.53 -5.55
N GLU A 44 4.33 -12.00 -5.20
CA GLU A 44 4.11 -12.84 -4.02
C GLU A 44 4.80 -14.20 -4.17
N GLU A 45 4.68 -14.82 -5.33
CA GLU A 45 5.35 -16.08 -5.65
C GLU A 45 6.87 -15.92 -5.63
N PHE A 46 7.39 -14.85 -6.23
CA PHE A 46 8.82 -14.52 -6.15
C PHE A 46 9.27 -14.35 -4.70
N ALA A 47 8.56 -13.58 -3.89
CA ALA A 47 8.93 -13.36 -2.49
C ALA A 47 8.90 -14.68 -1.68
N ALA A 48 7.91 -15.54 -1.93
CA ALA A 48 7.83 -16.85 -1.30
C ALA A 48 8.99 -17.77 -1.73
N GLN A 49 9.34 -17.77 -3.02
CA GLN A 49 10.44 -18.57 -3.54
C GLN A 49 11.80 -18.03 -3.09
N ASP A 50 11.97 -16.71 -3.07
CA ASP A 50 13.19 -16.06 -2.58
C ASP A 50 13.43 -16.36 -1.10
N ALA A 51 12.38 -16.35 -0.26
CA ALA A 51 12.50 -16.77 1.13
C ALA A 51 12.99 -18.22 1.29
N LYS A 52 12.51 -19.15 0.44
CA LYS A 52 13.00 -20.54 0.41
C LYS A 52 14.45 -20.60 -0.04
N ASN A 53 14.82 -19.85 -1.07
CA ASN A 53 16.19 -19.81 -1.59
C ASN A 53 17.17 -19.24 -0.54
N VAL A 54 16.78 -18.20 0.19
CA VAL A 54 17.57 -17.64 1.31
C VAL A 54 17.74 -18.68 2.42
N SER A 55 16.68 -19.42 2.77
CA SER A 55 16.79 -20.51 3.75
C SER A 55 17.70 -21.64 3.27
N ALA A 56 17.67 -21.98 1.98
CA ALA A 56 18.55 -23.00 1.41
C ALA A 56 20.03 -22.53 1.42
N LEU A 57 20.27 -21.26 1.08
CA LEU A 57 21.59 -20.63 1.15
C LEU A 57 22.12 -20.64 2.60
N ASP A 58 21.29 -20.30 3.58
CA ASP A 58 21.66 -20.34 4.99
C ASP A 58 22.08 -21.75 5.44
N SER A 59 21.32 -22.77 5.03
CA SER A 59 21.66 -24.18 5.30
C SER A 59 22.99 -24.57 4.67
N ALA A 60 23.21 -24.21 3.40
CA ALA A 60 24.47 -24.47 2.71
C ALA A 60 25.66 -23.76 3.37
N LEU A 61 25.49 -22.51 3.81
CA LEU A 61 26.51 -21.78 4.57
C LEU A 61 26.79 -22.43 5.93
N ALA A 62 25.77 -22.98 6.60
CA ALA A 62 25.97 -23.71 7.85
C ALA A 62 26.74 -25.02 7.62
N GLU A 63 26.48 -25.74 6.53
CA GLU A 63 27.23 -26.93 6.15
C GLU A 63 28.68 -26.61 5.77
N ALA A 64 28.91 -25.52 5.04
CA ALA A 64 30.27 -25.06 4.73
C ALA A 64 31.07 -24.75 6.02
N ARG A 65 30.45 -24.11 7.02
CA ARG A 65 31.09 -23.91 8.33
C ARG A 65 31.43 -25.23 9.02
N LYS A 66 30.53 -26.23 8.97
CA LYS A 66 30.80 -27.57 9.52
C LYS A 66 31.94 -28.27 8.79
N ALA A 67 32.10 -28.00 7.49
CA ALA A 67 33.21 -28.50 6.68
C ALA A 67 34.54 -27.74 6.91
N GLY A 68 34.56 -26.71 7.78
CA GLY A 68 35.77 -25.99 8.18
C GLY A 68 36.07 -24.71 7.39
N PHE A 69 35.15 -24.25 6.54
CA PHE A 69 35.30 -22.94 5.89
C PHE A 69 35.26 -21.81 6.92
N ARG A 70 36.13 -20.80 6.74
CA ARG A 70 36.17 -19.63 7.63
C ARG A 70 35.06 -18.66 7.28
N GLU A 71 34.61 -17.91 8.29
CA GLU A 71 33.55 -16.91 8.12
C GLU A 71 33.92 -15.82 7.12
N SER A 72 35.22 -15.46 7.02
CA SER A 72 35.75 -14.51 6.04
C SER A 72 35.47 -14.94 4.59
N ASP A 73 35.58 -16.24 4.33
CA ASP A 73 35.50 -16.80 2.98
C ASP A 73 34.03 -16.91 2.54
N LEU A 74 33.14 -17.09 3.52
CA LEU A 74 31.70 -17.18 3.35
C LEU A 74 30.98 -15.82 3.37
N ALA A 75 31.65 -14.74 3.79
CA ALA A 75 31.03 -13.44 4.02
C ALA A 75 30.34 -12.87 2.77
N GLN A 76 30.97 -13.01 1.59
CA GLN A 76 30.43 -12.50 0.31
C GLN A 76 29.13 -13.19 -0.14
N TRP A 77 28.86 -14.39 0.38
CA TRP A 77 27.72 -15.22 0.00
C TRP A 77 26.52 -15.07 0.93
N LYS A 78 26.61 -14.19 1.93
CA LYS A 78 25.48 -13.90 2.82
C LYS A 78 24.42 -13.08 2.10
N SER A 79 23.15 -13.38 2.35
CA SER A 79 22.06 -12.58 1.82
C SER A 79 22.04 -11.18 2.45
N ALA A 80 22.00 -10.15 1.61
CA ALA A 80 21.98 -8.73 2.03
C ALA A 80 20.76 -8.37 2.90
N ASP A 81 19.68 -9.17 2.85
CA ASP A 81 18.47 -8.95 3.64
C ASP A 81 18.71 -9.14 5.15
N LYS A 82 19.69 -9.98 5.53
CA LYS A 82 20.09 -10.16 6.93
C LYS A 82 20.77 -8.92 7.52
N GLU A 83 21.52 -8.18 6.71
CA GLU A 83 22.16 -6.93 7.17
C GLU A 83 21.13 -5.84 7.45
N ARG A 84 20.04 -5.78 6.66
CA ARG A 84 19.00 -4.75 6.81
C ARG A 84 18.01 -5.04 7.94
N LYS A 85 17.75 -6.31 8.27
CA LYS A 85 16.78 -6.69 9.30
C LYS A 85 17.30 -6.50 10.73
N SER A 86 18.61 -6.44 10.93
CA SER A 86 19.24 -6.21 12.24
C SER A 86 18.91 -4.82 12.82
N THR A 87 18.83 -3.80 11.96
CA THR A 87 18.66 -2.39 12.40
C THR A 87 17.23 -2.02 12.82
N ARG A 88 16.22 -2.83 12.49
CA ARG A 88 14.80 -2.47 12.72
C ARG A 88 14.19 -2.99 14.02
N ARG A 89 14.99 -3.61 14.90
CA ARG A 89 14.49 -4.29 16.13
C ARG A 89 14.88 -3.57 17.41
N THR A 90 14.55 -2.29 17.51
CA THR A 90 14.59 -1.53 18.78
C THR A 90 13.64 -0.33 18.64
N THR A 91 12.90 -0.01 19.71
CA THR A 91 11.86 1.05 19.85
C THR A 91 10.37 0.67 19.72
N ARG A 92 9.92 -0.52 20.16
CA ARG A 92 8.53 -0.64 20.67
C ARG A 92 8.54 -0.46 22.18
N GLY A 93 8.51 0.81 22.59
CA GLY A 93 8.46 1.26 23.97
C GLY A 93 7.33 0.58 24.75
N ARG A 94 7.72 0.00 25.87
CA ARG A 94 6.89 -0.68 26.86
C ARG A 94 6.07 0.40 27.59
N ARG A 95 4.81 0.61 27.19
CA ARG A 95 3.90 1.53 27.89
C ARG A 95 3.44 0.86 29.19
N SER A 96 4.12 1.16 30.29
CA SER A 96 3.73 0.75 31.64
C SER A 96 2.47 1.49 32.07
N THR A 97 1.47 0.73 32.47
CA THR A 97 0.24 1.17 33.13
C THR A 97 0.55 1.68 34.54
N ALA A 98 0.29 2.96 34.81
CA ALA A 98 0.13 3.46 36.17
C ALA A 98 -1.26 4.12 36.27
N LYS A 99 -2.05 3.61 37.20
CA LYS A 99 -3.43 3.98 37.50
C LYS A 99 -3.46 4.66 38.86
N SER A 100 -4.38 5.64 39.01
CA SER A 100 -4.84 6.37 40.23
C SER A 100 -4.00 7.62 40.57
N SER A 101 -4.56 8.82 40.84
CA SER A 101 -5.83 9.19 41.48
C SER A 101 -6.25 10.64 41.11
N PRO A 102 -7.52 11.05 41.33
CA PRO A 102 -8.05 12.34 40.92
C PRO A 102 -7.76 13.43 41.96
N THR A 103 -7.47 14.66 41.52
CA THR A 103 -7.59 15.85 42.37
C THR A 103 -8.46 16.85 41.66
N THR A 104 -9.61 17.08 42.28
CA THR A 104 -10.57 18.13 42.01
C THR A 104 -9.97 19.50 42.31
N SER A 105 -10.07 20.44 41.39
CA SER A 105 -10.22 21.86 41.70
C SER A 105 -11.06 22.50 40.59
N ARG A 106 -12.25 22.92 41.00
CA ARG A 106 -13.21 23.74 40.28
C ARG A 106 -12.67 25.18 40.12
N GLU A 107 -13.29 25.88 39.18
CA GLU A 107 -13.49 27.33 39.01
C GLU A 107 -12.94 27.79 37.65
N ASP A 108 -13.76 27.78 36.61
CA ASP A 108 -14.84 28.73 36.28
C ASP A 108 -14.27 29.97 35.56
N SER A 109 -14.47 30.01 34.24
CA SER A 109 -14.65 31.23 33.44
C SER A 109 -14.93 30.88 31.98
N SER A 110 -16.22 30.85 31.67
CA SER A 110 -16.85 31.65 30.61
C SER A 110 -16.35 31.53 29.15
N SER A 111 -17.15 30.78 28.39
CA SER A 111 -17.68 31.12 27.05
C SER A 111 -16.81 30.94 25.78
N PRO A 112 -17.38 30.30 24.72
CA PRO A 112 -16.79 30.21 23.39
C PRO A 112 -17.24 31.41 22.52
N THR A 113 -16.36 31.96 21.69
CA THR A 113 -16.75 33.00 20.72
C THR A 113 -16.01 32.79 19.39
N ASP A 114 -16.83 32.41 18.42
CA ASP A 114 -16.84 32.68 16.99
C ASP A 114 -15.76 32.17 16.01
N GLN A 115 -16.32 31.49 15.01
CA GLN A 115 -15.77 31.14 13.70
C GLN A 115 -16.08 32.31 12.71
N PRO A 116 -15.96 32.09 11.38
CA PRO A 116 -14.92 32.57 10.46
C PRO A 116 -15.20 33.93 9.79
N SER A 117 -14.16 34.57 9.22
CA SER A 117 -14.35 35.64 8.22
C SER A 117 -13.72 35.26 6.88
N ALA A 118 -14.59 35.11 5.89
CA ALA A 118 -14.27 35.17 4.47
C ALA A 118 -13.88 36.61 4.09
N SER A 119 -12.97 36.75 3.12
CA SER A 119 -12.88 37.97 2.33
C SER A 119 -12.55 37.66 0.89
N ALA A 120 -13.40 38.21 0.04
CA ALA A 120 -13.48 38.05 -1.39
C ALA A 120 -12.63 39.09 -2.12
N ALA A 121 -12.31 38.75 -3.37
CA ALA A 121 -12.30 39.58 -4.57
C ALA A 121 -11.96 41.08 -4.47
N SER A 122 -10.94 41.47 -5.23
CA SER A 122 -11.00 42.60 -6.17
C SER A 122 -10.05 42.33 -7.33
#